data_AF-A0A7X6M0U1-F1
#
_entry.id   AF-A0A7X6M0U1-F1
#
_cell.length_a   1.000
_cell.length_b   1.000
_cell.length_c   1.000
_cell.angle_alpha   90.00
_cell.angle_beta   90.00
_cell.angle_gamma   90.00
#
_symmetry.space_group_name_H-M   'P 1'
#
loop_
_entity.id
_entity.type
_entity.pdbx_description
1 polymer ?
#
loop_
_entity_poly.entity_id
_entity_poly.type
_entity_poly.pdbx_seq_one_letter_code
_entity_poly.pdbx_strand_id
1 'polypeptide(L)'
;MTAPVPPQHPPYYPPPPRKRRVWPWVLGGFAACILLLFGGCAALIGGVAHEASKQEAERTTAAPLGSEVRDGKFAFVVTSLAPPVSEVGDNPYLRKQAQGEYILVHIDVTNIGDRPQTYFGDNQKLVDDQGRLYGNDTGAEINLNKDLSTEINPGNKISVTIAFDVPKGTQVAAIEFHDSAFSGGARVAVK
;
A
#
# COMPACT_ATOMS: atom_id res chain seq x y z
N MET A 1 21.64 53.10 89.89
CA MET A 1 20.68 52.01 90.18
C MET A 1 20.70 51.07 88.99
N THR A 2 21.37 49.92 89.11
CA THR A 2 21.48 48.89 88.06
C THR A 2 20.41 47.83 88.30
N ALA A 3 19.52 47.63 87.33
CA ALA A 3 18.41 46.67 87.43
C ALA A 3 18.92 45.20 87.38
N PRO A 4 18.28 44.26 88.11
CA PRO A 4 18.69 42.86 88.14
C PRO A 4 18.27 42.11 86.86
N VAL A 5 19.15 41.23 86.39
CA VAL A 5 18.93 40.37 85.22
C VAL A 5 18.02 39.18 85.61
N PRO A 6 16.95 38.89 84.85
CA PRO A 6 16.06 37.77 85.16
C PRO A 6 16.68 36.40 84.80
N PRO A 7 16.33 35.32 85.52
CA PRO A 7 16.88 33.99 85.30
C PRO A 7 16.42 33.37 83.97
N GLN A 8 17.36 32.79 83.24
CA GLN A 8 17.14 32.08 81.97
C GLN A 8 16.77 30.61 82.25
N HIS A 9 15.64 30.15 81.71
CA HIS A 9 15.21 28.74 81.78
C HIS A 9 15.88 27.92 80.66
N PRO A 10 16.22 26.64 80.88
CA PRO A 10 16.84 25.81 79.85
C PRO A 10 15.85 25.48 78.71
N PRO A 11 16.33 25.35 77.45
CA PRO A 11 15.48 25.21 76.28
C PRO A 11 14.76 23.85 76.22
N TYR A 12 13.47 23.91 75.93
CA TYR A 12 12.62 22.74 75.63
C TYR A 12 12.82 22.30 74.18
N TYR A 13 13.18 21.03 73.96
CA TYR A 13 13.25 20.44 72.62
C TYR A 13 12.00 19.61 72.33
N PRO A 14 11.25 19.91 71.25
CA PRO A 14 10.11 19.10 70.84
C PRO A 14 10.58 17.74 70.26
N PRO A 15 9.81 16.66 70.45
CA PRO A 15 10.15 15.37 69.88
C PRO A 15 10.06 15.39 68.34
N PRO A 16 10.93 14.63 67.64
CA PRO A 16 10.97 14.66 66.19
C PRO A 16 9.70 14.09 65.55
N PRO A 17 9.23 14.67 64.43
CA PRO A 17 7.98 14.26 63.79
C PRO A 17 8.10 12.84 63.20
N ARG A 18 7.04 12.03 63.37
CA ARG A 18 6.98 10.67 62.82
C ARG A 18 6.90 10.69 61.30
N LYS A 19 7.83 9.98 60.65
CA LYS A 19 7.95 9.87 59.19
C LYS A 19 6.80 9.03 58.61
N ARG A 20 5.98 9.63 57.74
CA ARG A 20 4.91 8.92 57.02
C ARG A 20 5.50 7.95 55.98
N ARG A 21 4.99 6.72 55.91
CA ARG A 21 5.45 5.67 54.96
C ARG A 21 4.97 6.00 53.54
N VAL A 22 5.82 6.67 52.77
CA VAL A 22 5.59 7.03 51.35
C VAL A 22 5.88 5.90 50.35
N TRP A 23 6.50 4.80 50.81
CA TRP A 23 6.96 3.69 49.97
C TRP A 23 5.87 3.03 49.07
N PRO A 24 4.61 2.85 49.50
CA PRO A 24 3.57 2.25 48.64
C PRO A 24 3.27 3.11 47.41
N TRP A 25 3.33 4.44 47.57
CA TRP A 25 3.05 5.40 46.51
C TRP A 25 4.19 5.46 45.48
N VAL A 26 5.44 5.29 45.94
CA VAL A 26 6.61 5.21 45.06
C VAL A 26 6.59 3.93 44.23
N LEU A 27 6.25 2.79 44.83
CA LEU A 27 6.13 1.52 44.11
C LEU A 27 4.99 1.54 43.08
N GLY A 28 3.82 2.04 43.47
CA GLY A 28 2.67 2.16 42.58
C GLY A 28 2.93 3.10 41.40
N GLY A 29 3.57 4.25 41.66
CA GLY A 29 3.95 5.21 40.62
C GLY A 29 4.97 4.63 39.63
N PHE A 30 5.98 3.90 40.13
CA PHE A 30 6.98 3.27 39.27
C PHE A 30 6.39 2.16 38.38
N ALA A 31 5.52 1.31 38.94
CA ALA A 31 4.81 0.28 38.17
C ALA A 31 3.90 0.88 37.10
N ALA A 32 3.18 1.98 37.41
CA ALA A 32 2.34 2.68 36.44
C ALA A 32 3.17 3.33 35.31
N CYS A 33 4.33 3.91 35.61
CA CYS A 33 5.25 4.45 34.61
C CYS A 33 5.78 3.36 33.66
N ILE A 34 6.14 2.17 34.17
CA ILE A 34 6.57 1.04 33.35
C ILE A 34 5.41 0.56 32.45
N LEU A 35 4.20 0.41 32.99
CA LEU A 35 3.04 0.00 32.20
C LEU A 35 2.69 0.99 31.09
N LEU A 36 2.82 2.30 31.34
CA LEU A 36 2.59 3.32 30.31
C LEU A 36 3.69 3.34 29.24
N LEU A 37 4.95 3.14 29.63
CA LEU A 37 6.08 3.11 28.69
C LEU A 37 6.07 1.85 27.80
N PHE A 38 5.74 0.69 28.35
CA PHE A 38 5.78 -0.59 27.61
C PHE A 38 4.42 -1.02 27.05
N GLY A 39 3.32 -0.74 27.75
CA GLY A 39 1.95 -1.08 27.30
C GLY A 39 1.48 -0.20 26.14
N GLY A 40 1.95 1.06 26.07
CA GLY A 40 1.66 1.95 24.94
C GLY A 40 2.28 1.47 23.63
N CYS A 41 3.51 0.94 23.65
CA CYS A 41 4.17 0.40 22.46
C CYS A 41 3.46 -0.83 21.89
N ALA A 42 2.99 -1.76 22.73
CA ALA A 42 2.31 -2.97 22.26
C ALA A 42 0.97 -2.65 21.56
N ALA A 43 0.20 -1.70 22.08
CA ALA A 43 -1.06 -1.26 21.46
C ALA A 43 -0.85 -0.53 20.14
N LEU A 44 0.17 0.35 20.06
CA LEU A 44 0.51 1.07 18.83
C LEU A 44 1.05 0.13 17.74
N ILE A 45 1.96 -0.79 18.08
CA ILE A 45 2.54 -1.74 17.12
C ILE A 45 1.47 -2.73 16.63
N GLY A 46 0.61 -3.22 17.53
CA GLY A 46 -0.50 -4.11 17.17
C GLY A 46 -1.52 -3.45 16.24
N GLY A 47 -1.86 -2.18 16.48
CA GLY A 47 -2.77 -1.41 15.62
C GLY A 47 -2.21 -1.20 14.21
N VAL A 48 -0.93 -0.82 14.09
CA VAL A 48 -0.25 -0.63 12.80
C VAL A 48 -0.13 -1.95 12.03
N ALA A 49 0.21 -3.05 12.71
CA ALA A 49 0.29 -4.36 12.07
C ALA A 49 -1.06 -4.85 11.56
N HIS A 50 -2.14 -4.62 12.31
CA HIS A 50 -3.50 -4.97 11.89
C HIS A 50 -3.95 -4.17 10.66
N GLU A 51 -3.73 -2.85 10.65
CA GLU A 51 -4.03 -1.99 9.49
C GLU A 51 -3.24 -2.43 8.25
N ALA A 52 -1.95 -2.72 8.41
CA ALA A 52 -1.11 -3.21 7.31
C ALA A 52 -1.64 -4.54 6.75
N SER A 53 -1.98 -5.50 7.61
CA SER A 53 -2.51 -6.81 7.18
C SER A 53 -3.86 -6.70 6.45
N LYS A 54 -4.73 -5.79 6.90
CA LYS A 54 -6.03 -5.55 6.26
C LYS A 54 -5.87 -4.89 4.89
N GLN A 55 -4.99 -3.89 4.78
CA GLN A 55 -4.66 -3.26 3.51
C GLN A 55 -4.05 -4.25 2.52
N GLU A 56 -3.18 -5.14 3.00
CA GLU A 56 -2.60 -6.20 2.17
C GLU A 56 -3.65 -7.22 1.72
N ALA A 57 -4.57 -7.61 2.60
CA ALA A 57 -5.69 -8.49 2.24
C ALA A 57 -6.63 -7.84 1.21
N GLU A 58 -6.96 -6.56 1.34
CA GLU A 58 -7.75 -5.82 0.35
C GLU A 58 -7.03 -5.69 -1.00
N ARG A 59 -5.72 -5.40 -1.02
CA ARG A 59 -4.91 -5.37 -2.26
C ARG A 59 -4.80 -6.73 -2.94
N THR A 60 -4.73 -7.79 -2.14
CA THR A 60 -4.55 -9.16 -2.65
C THR A 60 -5.87 -9.75 -3.15
N THR A 61 -7.00 -9.26 -2.64
CA THR A 61 -8.34 -9.70 -3.06
C THR A 61 -8.64 -9.19 -4.47
N ALA A 62 -8.81 -10.13 -5.41
CA ALA A 62 -9.08 -9.80 -6.80
C ALA A 62 -10.59 -9.68 -7.05
N ALA A 63 -11.00 -8.57 -7.67
CA ALA A 63 -12.37 -8.37 -8.13
C ALA A 63 -12.69 -9.28 -9.33
N PRO A 64 -13.95 -9.68 -9.57
CA PRO A 64 -14.29 -10.50 -10.74
C PRO A 64 -14.00 -9.81 -12.07
N LEU A 65 -13.74 -10.59 -13.13
CA LEU A 65 -13.59 -10.10 -14.50
C LEU A 65 -14.75 -9.17 -14.90
N GLY A 66 -14.43 -8.06 -15.57
CA GLY A 66 -15.40 -7.04 -15.96
C GLY A 66 -15.82 -6.08 -14.85
N SER A 67 -15.36 -6.28 -13.61
CA SER A 67 -15.55 -5.31 -12.53
C SER A 67 -14.64 -4.11 -12.73
N GLU A 68 -15.12 -2.93 -12.34
CA GLU A 68 -14.27 -1.75 -12.22
C GLU A 68 -13.47 -1.81 -10.93
N VAL A 69 -12.15 -1.67 -11.05
CA VAL A 69 -11.25 -1.46 -9.92
C VAL A 69 -10.58 -0.10 -10.02
N ARG A 70 -10.16 0.46 -8.87
CA ARG A 70 -9.63 1.81 -8.79
C ARG A 70 -8.32 1.82 -8.05
N ASP A 71 -7.37 2.57 -8.58
CA ASP A 71 -6.12 2.86 -7.91
C ASP A 71 -5.70 4.29 -8.31
N GLY A 72 -5.33 5.08 -7.30
CA GLY A 72 -5.00 6.50 -7.48
C GLY A 72 -6.07 7.29 -8.27
N LYS A 73 -5.69 7.79 -9.44
CA LYS A 73 -6.53 8.64 -10.31
C LYS A 73 -7.16 7.90 -11.48
N PHE A 74 -7.00 6.58 -11.55
CA PHE A 74 -7.54 5.76 -12.63
C PHE A 74 -8.53 4.72 -12.13
N ALA A 75 -9.50 4.43 -12.98
CA ALA A 75 -10.35 3.26 -12.88
C ALA A 75 -10.07 2.34 -14.07
N PHE A 76 -10.00 1.03 -13.81
CA PHE A 76 -9.63 0.01 -14.77
C PHE A 76 -10.73 -1.05 -14.87
N VAL A 77 -11.01 -1.50 -16.09
CA VAL A 77 -11.91 -2.62 -16.36
C VAL A 77 -11.23 -3.57 -17.33
N VAL A 78 -11.08 -4.83 -16.96
CA VAL A 78 -10.67 -5.88 -17.91
C VAL A 78 -11.88 -6.27 -18.75
N THR A 79 -11.81 -6.05 -20.06
CA THR A 79 -12.91 -6.33 -20.98
C THR A 79 -12.81 -7.72 -21.59
N SER A 80 -11.59 -8.16 -21.95
CA SER A 80 -11.34 -9.52 -22.45
C SER A 80 -9.86 -9.87 -22.46
N LEU A 81 -9.58 -11.17 -22.61
CA LEU A 81 -8.25 -11.69 -22.91
C LEU A 81 -8.29 -12.29 -24.31
N ALA A 82 -7.30 -11.98 -25.14
CA ALA A 82 -7.15 -12.60 -26.45
C ALA A 82 -6.50 -14.00 -26.32
N PRO A 83 -6.66 -14.87 -27.32
CA PRO A 83 -5.85 -16.08 -27.42
C PRO A 83 -4.34 -15.75 -27.40
N PRO A 84 -3.50 -16.58 -26.75
CA PRO A 84 -2.06 -16.36 -26.75
C PRO A 84 -1.47 -16.37 -28.15
N VAL A 85 -0.50 -15.50 -28.41
CA VAL A 85 0.19 -15.38 -29.70
C VAL A 85 1.71 -15.40 -29.52
N SER A 86 2.46 -15.85 -30.51
CA SER A 86 3.94 -15.86 -30.44
C SER A 86 4.58 -14.56 -30.94
N GLU A 87 3.85 -13.75 -31.72
CA GLU A 87 4.35 -12.51 -32.32
C GLU A 87 3.29 -11.41 -32.21
N VAL A 88 3.74 -10.16 -32.06
CA VAL A 88 2.91 -8.95 -32.05
C VAL A 88 3.47 -7.90 -32.99
N GLY A 89 2.57 -7.18 -33.68
CA GLY A 89 2.89 -6.09 -34.59
C GLY A 89 3.04 -6.52 -36.05
N ASP A 90 2.40 -5.75 -36.94
CA ASP A 90 2.40 -6.02 -38.39
C ASP A 90 3.60 -5.39 -39.11
N ASN A 91 4.23 -4.38 -38.49
CA ASN A 91 5.37 -3.69 -39.08
C ASN A 91 6.61 -4.60 -38.98
N PRO A 92 7.23 -5.00 -40.11
CA PRO A 92 8.34 -5.94 -40.11
C PRO A 92 9.57 -5.49 -39.32
N TYR A 93 9.72 -4.18 -39.07
CA TYR A 93 10.83 -3.58 -38.33
C TYR A 93 10.54 -3.35 -36.84
N LEU A 94 9.26 -3.37 -36.44
CA LEU A 94 8.85 -3.12 -35.05
C LEU A 94 8.18 -4.34 -34.39
N ARG A 95 7.89 -5.38 -35.18
CA ARG A 95 7.34 -6.65 -34.69
C ARG A 95 8.19 -7.20 -33.55
N LYS A 96 7.54 -7.89 -32.63
CA LYS A 96 8.19 -8.55 -31.52
C LYS A 96 7.80 -10.02 -31.44
N GLN A 97 8.82 -10.85 -31.28
CA GLN A 97 8.70 -12.27 -30.97
C GLN A 97 8.76 -12.46 -29.45
N ALA A 98 7.81 -13.22 -28.91
CA ALA A 98 7.79 -13.58 -27.51
C ALA A 98 8.94 -14.55 -27.19
N GLN A 99 9.45 -14.49 -25.96
CA GLN A 99 10.33 -15.52 -25.40
C GLN A 99 9.55 -16.80 -25.12
N GLY A 100 8.29 -16.68 -24.69
CA GLY A 100 7.34 -17.79 -24.63
C GLY A 100 6.14 -17.52 -25.52
N GLU A 101 5.12 -16.88 -24.96
CA GLU A 101 3.93 -16.40 -25.67
C GLU A 101 3.46 -15.08 -25.07
N TYR A 102 2.83 -14.24 -25.89
CA TYR A 102 2.15 -13.05 -25.44
C TYR A 102 0.75 -13.38 -24.97
N ILE A 103 0.43 -12.98 -23.74
CA ILE A 103 -0.94 -12.80 -23.28
C ILE A 103 -1.34 -11.34 -23.55
N LEU A 104 -2.40 -11.16 -24.31
CA LEU A 104 -2.94 -9.84 -24.63
C LEU A 104 -4.21 -9.60 -23.82
N VAL A 105 -4.21 -8.53 -23.03
CA VAL A 105 -5.31 -8.17 -22.14
C VAL A 105 -5.93 -6.88 -22.65
N HIS A 106 -7.20 -6.92 -23.03
CA HIS A 106 -7.95 -5.74 -23.40
C HIS A 106 -8.55 -5.11 -22.14
N ILE A 107 -8.29 -3.82 -21.98
CA ILE A 107 -8.79 -3.06 -20.85
C ILE A 107 -9.37 -1.72 -21.29
N ASP A 108 -10.23 -1.20 -20.44
CA ASP A 108 -10.64 0.20 -20.44
C ASP A 108 -9.98 0.93 -19.25
N VAL A 109 -9.43 2.11 -19.52
CA VAL A 109 -8.80 2.98 -18.52
C VAL A 109 -9.56 4.31 -18.50
N THR A 110 -10.12 4.67 -17.35
CA THR A 110 -10.85 5.93 -17.15
C THR A 110 -10.06 6.85 -16.22
N ASN A 111 -9.83 8.09 -16.63
CA ASN A 111 -9.31 9.11 -15.71
C ASN A 111 -10.42 9.61 -14.79
N ILE A 112 -10.35 9.25 -13.51
CA ILE A 112 -11.32 9.64 -12.47
C ILE A 112 -10.84 10.84 -11.63
N GLY A 113 -9.70 11.44 -11.99
CA GLY A 113 -9.15 12.64 -11.38
C GLY A 113 -9.77 13.93 -11.91
N ASP A 114 -9.19 15.07 -11.48
CA ASP A 114 -9.63 16.42 -11.80
C ASP A 114 -8.74 17.14 -12.84
N ARG A 115 -7.68 16.49 -13.32
CA ARG A 115 -6.73 17.00 -14.31
C ARG A 115 -6.43 15.94 -15.37
N PRO A 116 -5.94 16.33 -16.56
CA PRO A 116 -5.42 15.38 -17.53
C PRO A 116 -4.35 14.47 -16.91
N GLN A 117 -4.37 13.17 -17.22
CA GLN A 117 -3.40 12.19 -16.74
C GLN A 117 -2.93 11.29 -17.88
N THR A 118 -1.65 10.92 -17.85
CA THR A 118 -1.08 9.92 -18.76
C THR A 118 -1.14 8.55 -18.11
N TYR A 119 -1.68 7.57 -18.83
CA TYR A 119 -1.63 6.17 -18.43
C TYR A 119 -0.27 5.57 -18.82
N PHE A 120 0.31 4.77 -17.93
CA PHE A 120 1.56 4.06 -18.18
C PHE A 120 1.35 2.55 -18.04
N GLY A 121 1.50 1.81 -19.14
CA GLY A 121 1.31 0.35 -19.20
C GLY A 121 2.37 -0.46 -18.44
N ASP A 122 3.57 0.10 -18.27
CA ASP A 122 4.70 -0.51 -17.56
C ASP A 122 4.42 -0.77 -16.06
N ASN A 123 3.51 0.00 -15.47
CA ASN A 123 3.07 -0.17 -14.09
C ASN A 123 2.21 -1.41 -13.88
N GLN A 124 1.60 -1.95 -14.95
CA GLN A 124 0.67 -3.07 -14.82
C GLN A 124 1.41 -4.41 -14.71
N LYS A 125 0.81 -5.38 -14.01
CA LYS A 125 1.37 -6.72 -13.80
C LYS A 125 0.36 -7.81 -14.11
N LEU A 126 0.82 -8.89 -14.70
CA LEU A 126 0.07 -10.14 -14.81
C LEU A 126 0.48 -11.06 -13.67
N VAL A 127 -0.51 -11.70 -13.03
CA VAL A 127 -0.32 -12.68 -11.96
C VAL A 127 -0.78 -14.05 -12.44
N ASP A 128 0.08 -15.06 -12.35
CA ASP A 128 -0.33 -16.45 -12.64
C ASP A 128 -0.88 -17.19 -11.41
N ASP A 129 -1.36 -18.41 -11.61
CA ASP A 129 -1.94 -19.25 -10.55
C ASP A 129 -0.93 -19.73 -9.49
N GLN A 130 0.37 -19.51 -9.73
CA GLN A 130 1.44 -19.74 -8.77
C GLN A 130 1.86 -18.44 -8.04
N GLY A 131 1.22 -17.31 -8.35
CA GLY A 131 1.53 -16.01 -7.78
C GLY A 131 2.78 -15.33 -8.36
N ARG A 132 3.31 -15.82 -9.49
CA ARG A 132 4.43 -15.15 -10.17
C ARG A 132 3.91 -13.91 -10.90
N LEU A 133 4.73 -12.87 -10.90
CA LEU A 133 4.43 -11.60 -11.53
C LEU A 133 5.19 -11.44 -12.85
N TYR A 134 4.48 -11.00 -13.88
CA TYR A 134 5.05 -10.68 -15.18
C TYR A 134 4.82 -9.20 -15.47
N GLY A 135 5.88 -8.52 -15.90
CA GLY A 135 5.82 -7.12 -16.31
C GLY A 135 5.26 -6.99 -17.72
N ASN A 136 4.66 -5.83 -17.98
CA ASN A 136 4.30 -5.40 -19.32
C ASN A 136 5.50 -5.37 -20.28
N ASP A 137 5.27 -5.69 -21.56
CA ASP A 137 6.20 -5.39 -22.66
C ASP A 137 5.73 -4.15 -23.44
N THR A 138 6.24 -2.98 -23.05
CA THR A 138 5.89 -1.70 -23.68
C THR A 138 6.22 -1.66 -25.18
N GLY A 139 7.27 -2.37 -25.61
CA GLY A 139 7.62 -2.45 -27.02
C GLY A 139 6.58 -3.21 -27.84
N ALA A 140 5.97 -4.25 -27.25
CA ALA A 140 4.83 -4.95 -27.82
C ALA A 140 3.58 -4.05 -27.84
N GLU A 141 3.29 -3.35 -26.74
CA GLU A 141 2.11 -2.47 -26.67
C GLU A 141 2.12 -1.36 -27.72
N ILE A 142 3.26 -0.75 -28.02
CA ILE A 142 3.40 0.30 -29.05
C ILE A 142 2.95 -0.19 -30.43
N ASN A 143 3.07 -1.50 -30.70
CA ASN A 143 2.58 -2.10 -31.94
C ASN A 143 1.08 -2.41 -31.91
N LEU A 144 0.47 -2.51 -30.73
CA LEU A 144 -0.93 -2.90 -30.54
C LEU A 144 -1.86 -1.69 -30.36
N ASN A 145 -1.32 -0.55 -29.96
CA ASN A 145 -2.09 0.63 -29.56
C ASN A 145 -1.54 1.89 -30.25
N LYS A 146 -2.44 2.76 -30.69
CA LYS A 146 -2.07 3.97 -31.46
C LYS A 146 -1.72 5.18 -30.58
N ASP A 147 -2.30 5.26 -29.38
CA ASP A 147 -2.36 6.51 -28.60
C ASP A 147 -1.86 6.34 -27.13
N LEU A 148 -0.92 5.43 -26.88
CA LEU A 148 -0.46 5.12 -25.51
C LEU A 148 0.12 6.31 -24.74
N SER A 149 0.67 7.31 -25.45
CA SER A 149 1.30 8.48 -24.84
C SER A 149 0.37 9.69 -24.74
N THR A 150 -0.91 9.54 -25.07
CA THR A 150 -1.88 10.65 -25.05
C THR A 150 -2.44 10.84 -23.66
N GLU A 151 -2.57 12.10 -23.23
CA GLU A 151 -3.25 12.43 -21.99
C GLU A 151 -4.75 12.12 -22.07
N ILE A 152 -5.26 11.51 -21.01
CA ILE A 152 -6.67 11.24 -20.81
C ILE A 152 -7.25 12.40 -20.00
N ASN A 153 -8.20 13.16 -20.55
CA ASN A 153 -8.88 14.23 -19.81
C ASN A 153 -9.77 13.66 -18.69
N PRO A 154 -10.08 14.45 -17.63
CA PRO A 154 -11.00 14.05 -16.57
C PRO A 154 -12.33 13.51 -17.10
N GLY A 155 -12.75 12.34 -16.61
CA GLY A 155 -13.97 11.64 -17.02
C GLY A 155 -13.90 10.91 -18.36
N ASN A 156 -12.81 11.10 -19.14
CA ASN A 156 -12.62 10.37 -20.39
C ASN A 156 -12.02 8.99 -20.13
N LYS A 157 -12.20 8.14 -21.15
CA LYS A 157 -11.76 6.75 -21.16
C LYS A 157 -11.00 6.43 -22.44
N ILE A 158 -10.00 5.58 -22.33
CA ILE A 158 -9.31 4.95 -23.47
C ILE A 158 -9.41 3.43 -23.35
N SER A 159 -9.30 2.74 -24.48
CA SER A 159 -9.17 1.29 -24.53
C SER A 159 -7.75 0.92 -24.92
N VAL A 160 -7.14 0.00 -24.18
CA VAL A 160 -5.74 -0.39 -24.31
C VAL A 160 -5.62 -1.90 -24.35
N THR A 161 -4.72 -2.40 -25.18
CA THR A 161 -4.29 -3.81 -25.17
C THR A 161 -2.93 -3.90 -24.51
N ILE A 162 -2.89 -4.51 -23.32
CA ILE A 162 -1.66 -4.76 -22.58
C ILE A 162 -1.05 -6.08 -23.05
N ALA A 163 0.26 -6.09 -23.29
CA ALA A 163 1.00 -7.29 -23.67
C ALA A 163 1.93 -7.76 -22.55
N PHE A 164 1.87 -9.05 -22.23
CA PHE A 164 2.78 -9.72 -21.29
C PHE A 164 3.44 -10.90 -21.97
N ASP A 165 4.78 -10.91 -22.04
CA ASP A 165 5.55 -12.08 -22.48
C ASP A 165 5.73 -13.03 -21.29
N VAL A 166 5.16 -14.23 -21.42
CA VAL A 166 5.11 -15.23 -20.35
C VAL A 166 5.56 -16.60 -20.88
N PRO A 167 5.99 -17.53 -20.02
CA PRO A 167 6.24 -18.90 -20.43
C PRO A 167 5.02 -19.51 -21.14
N LYS A 168 5.27 -20.36 -22.13
CA LYS A 168 4.19 -21.03 -22.86
C LYS A 168 3.31 -21.87 -21.93
N GLY A 169 1.99 -21.76 -22.07
CA GLY A 169 1.00 -22.44 -21.23
C GLY A 169 0.82 -21.78 -19.87
N THR A 170 1.14 -20.49 -19.74
CA THR A 170 0.95 -19.77 -18.47
C THR A 170 -0.53 -19.63 -18.16
N GLN A 171 -0.89 -20.04 -16.95
CA GLN A 171 -2.25 -20.05 -16.45
C GLN A 171 -2.54 -18.75 -15.69
N VAL A 172 -3.04 -17.74 -16.39
CA VAL A 172 -3.32 -16.40 -15.81
C VAL A 172 -4.37 -16.48 -14.70
N ALA A 173 -4.12 -15.84 -13.56
CA ALA A 173 -5.05 -15.78 -12.44
C ALA A 173 -5.67 -14.39 -12.29
N ALA A 174 -4.85 -13.34 -12.37
CA ALA A 174 -5.31 -11.96 -12.21
C ALA A 174 -4.42 -10.96 -12.95
N ILE A 175 -4.94 -9.74 -13.13
CA ILE A 175 -4.19 -8.56 -13.53
C ILE A 175 -4.17 -7.58 -12.37
N GLU A 176 -3.00 -7.07 -12.04
CA GLU A 176 -2.79 -6.06 -11.01
C GLU A 176 -2.53 -4.70 -11.68
N PHE A 177 -3.38 -3.73 -11.36
CA PHE A 177 -3.39 -2.40 -11.92
C PHE A 177 -2.82 -1.37 -10.96
N HIS A 178 -2.06 -0.43 -11.49
CA HIS A 178 -1.44 0.66 -10.77
C HIS A 178 -1.55 1.98 -11.56
N ASP A 179 -1.97 3.05 -10.89
CA ASP A 179 -1.84 4.44 -11.35
C ASP A 179 -0.37 4.84 -11.51
N SER A 180 0.50 4.39 -10.60
CA SER A 180 1.93 4.71 -10.64
C SER A 180 2.78 3.60 -10.04
N ALA A 181 4.09 3.65 -10.28
CA ALA A 181 5.06 2.71 -9.68
C ALA A 181 5.06 2.68 -8.13
N PHE A 182 4.41 3.65 -7.46
CA PHE A 182 4.35 3.77 -6.01
C PHE A 182 2.94 3.56 -5.44
N SER A 183 1.94 3.29 -6.28
CA SER A 183 0.56 3.14 -5.82
C SER A 183 0.31 1.75 -5.23
N GLY A 184 -0.76 1.64 -4.44
CA GLY A 184 -1.09 0.41 -3.69
C GLY A 184 -1.56 -0.73 -4.58
N GLY A 185 -2.11 -0.40 -5.75
CA GLY A 185 -2.56 -1.37 -6.74
C GLY A 185 -3.97 -1.90 -6.48
N ALA A 186 -4.59 -2.45 -7.52
CA ALA A 186 -5.88 -3.12 -7.44
C ALA A 186 -5.93 -4.31 -8.40
N ARG A 187 -6.57 -5.42 -8.00
CA ARG A 187 -6.55 -6.68 -8.78
C ARG A 187 -7.90 -7.03 -9.39
N VAL A 188 -7.87 -7.55 -10.61
CA VAL A 188 -9.01 -8.18 -11.30
C VAL A 188 -8.65 -9.62 -11.63
N ALA A 189 -9.45 -10.56 -11.14
CA ALA A 189 -9.37 -11.97 -11.51
C ALA A 189 -9.84 -12.15 -12.96
N VAL A 190 -9.18 -13.05 -13.67
CA VAL A 190 -9.49 -13.34 -15.08
C VAL A 190 -9.85 -14.81 -15.31
N LYS A 191 -10.16 -15.51 -14.22
CA LYS A 191 -10.69 -16.88 -14.16
C LYS A 191 -11.96 -16.90 -13.33
#